data_AF-A0A920S1W5-F1
#
_entry.id   AF-A0A920S1W5-F1
#
_cell.length_a   1.000
_cell.length_b   1.000
_cell.length_c   1.000
_cell.angle_alpha   90.00
_cell.angle_beta   90.00
_cell.angle_gamma   90.00
#
_symmetry.space_group_name_H-M   'P 1'
#
loop_
_entity.id
_entity.type
_entity.pdbx_description
1 polymer ?
#
loop_
_entity_poly.entity_id
_entity_poly.type
_entity_poly.pdbx_seq_one_letter_code
_entity_poly.pdbx_strand_id
1 'polypeptide(L)' 'MNSPFVVTSGEPAGIGPDICLSIAKRKDNSDFVIFGNIDLLNQRANT' A
#
# COMPACT_ATOMS: atom_id res chain seq x y z
N MET A 1 15.74 8.89 -13.92
CA MET A 1 14.96 8.74 -12.67
C MET A 1 13.53 8.45 -13.09
N ASN A 2 12.99 7.28 -12.75
CA ASN A 2 11.61 6.94 -13.10
C ASN A 2 10.65 7.68 -12.17
N SER A 3 9.50 8.12 -12.67
CA SER A 3 8.46 8.70 -11.81
C SER A 3 7.76 7.57 -11.05
N PRO A 4 7.53 7.70 -9.73
CA PRO A 4 6.86 6.65 -8.96
C PRO A 4 5.38 6.56 -9.35
N PHE A 5 4.83 5.36 -9.30
CA PHE A 5 3.38 5.16 -9.46
C PHE A 5 2.67 5.53 -8.16
N VAL A 6 1.56 6.26 -8.24
CA VAL A 6 0.71 6.52 -7.07
C VAL A 6 -0.44 5.51 -7.05
N VAL A 7 -0.59 4.80 -5.92
CA VAL A 7 -1.63 3.81 -5.70
C VAL A 7 -2.50 4.27 -4.54
N THR A 8 -3.81 4.43 -4.77
CA THR A 8 -4.75 4.71 -3.68
C THR A 8 -5.09 3.41 -2.96
N SER A 9 -5.12 3.40 -1.62
CA SER A 9 -5.44 2.19 -0.84
C SER A 9 -6.89 1.70 -0.99
N GLY A 10 -7.76 2.51 -1.60
CA GLY A 10 -9.18 2.20 -1.82
C GLY A 10 -10.02 2.32 -0.55
N GLU A 11 -11.11 1.54 -0.49
CA GLU A 11 -12.05 1.49 0.63
C GLU A 11 -11.35 1.00 1.93
N PRO A 12 -11.32 1.81 3.01
CA PRO A 12 -10.66 1.49 4.28
C PRO A 12 -11.08 0.15 4.91
N ALA A 13 -12.36 -0.23 4.80
CA ALA A 13 -12.87 -1.48 5.33
C ALA A 13 -12.57 -2.69 4.41
N GLY A 14 -12.28 -2.44 3.13
CA GLY A 14 -12.01 -3.48 2.13
C GLY A 14 -10.62 -4.10 2.27
N ILE A 15 -10.24 -4.88 1.25
CA ILE A 15 -8.94 -5.58 1.18
C ILE A 15 -7.83 -4.77 0.49
N GLY A 16 -8.17 -3.59 -0.05
CA GLY A 16 -7.22 -2.72 -0.76
C GLY A 16 -5.98 -2.36 0.06
N PRO A 17 -6.11 -1.98 1.35
CA PRO A 17 -4.97 -1.73 2.23
C PRO A 17 -4.03 -2.95 2.36
N ASP A 18 -4.59 -4.15 2.55
CA ASP A 18 -3.82 -5.39 2.71
C ASP A 18 -3.09 -5.78 1.41
N ILE A 19 -3.73 -5.57 0.26
CA ILE A 19 -3.11 -5.77 -1.06
C ILE A 19 -1.92 -4.80 -1.22
N CYS A 20 -2.10 -3.52 -0.87
CA CYS A 20 -1.02 -2.54 -0.96
C CYS A 20 0.18 -2.94 -0.09
N LEU A 21 -0.08 -3.36 1.16
CA LEU A 21 0.95 -3.87 2.07
C LEU A 21 1.63 -5.15 1.55
N SER A 22 0.86 -6.04 0.93
CA SER A 22 1.38 -7.29 0.36
C SER A 22 2.29 -7.02 -0.85
N ILE A 23 1.93 -6.08 -1.71
CA ILE A 23 2.76 -5.66 -2.86
C ILE A 23 4.05 -5.00 -2.35
N ALA A 24 3.98 -4.18 -1.30
CA ALA A 24 5.17 -3.56 -0.70
C ALA A 24 6.20 -4.58 -0.18
N LYS A 25 5.77 -5.81 0.18
CA LYS A 25 6.66 -6.90 0.64
C LYS A 25 7.28 -7.73 -0.49
N ARG A 26 6.87 -7.54 -1.75
CA ARG A 26 7.42 -8.30 -2.88
C ARG A 26 8.83 -7.83 -3.24
N LYS A 27 9.70 -8.77 -3.61
CA LYS A 27 11.07 -8.47 -4.09
C LYS A 27 11.10 -7.78 -5.45
N ASP A 28 10.06 -7.96 -6.26
CA ASP A 28 9.90 -7.41 -7.60
C ASP A 28 8.96 -6.21 -7.65
N ASN A 29 8.76 -5.52 -6.52
CA ASN A 29 7.94 -4.31 -6.51
C ASN A 29 8.62 -3.17 -7.29
N SER A 30 7.80 -2.33 -7.92
CA SER A 30 8.25 -1.09 -8.56
C SER A 30 8.36 0.03 -7.51
N ASP A 31 8.97 1.17 -7.84
CA ASP A 31 8.85 2.36 -7.00
C ASP A 31 7.39 2.88 -7.05
N PHE A 32 6.64 2.73 -5.95
CA PHE A 32 5.28 3.25 -5.81
C PHE A 32 5.04 3.96 -4.48
N VAL A 33 4.09 4.88 -4.47
CA VAL A 33 3.64 5.64 -3.31
C VAL A 33 2.20 5.28 -3.03
N ILE A 34 1.91 4.86 -1.79
CA ILE A 34 0.54 4.59 -1.36
C ILE A 34 -0.09 5.89 -0.86
N PHE A 35 -1.24 6.25 -1.43
CA PHE A 35 -2.11 7.31 -0.93
C PHE A 35 -3.26 6.69 -0.14
N GLY A 36 -3.18 6.81 1.20
CA GLY A 36 -4.13 6.22 2.13
C GLY A 36 -3.88 6.71 3.56
N ASN A 37 -4.71 6.26 4.50
CA ASN A 37 -4.54 6.58 5.92
C ASN A 37 -3.37 5.74 6.49
N ILE A 38 -2.33 6.42 6.98
CA ILE A 38 -1.12 5.78 7.49
C ILE A 38 -1.37 4.95 8.76
N ASP A 39 -2.27 5.40 9.63
CA ASP A 39 -2.62 4.71 10.88
C ASP A 39 -3.33 3.39 10.58
N LEU A 40 -4.26 3.38 9.61
CA LEU A 40 -4.92 2.16 9.13
C LEU A 40 -3.91 1.18 8.52
N LEU A 41 -3.00 1.65 7.68
CA LEU A 41 -1.97 0.81 7.06
C LEU A 41 -1.04 0.20 8.11
N ASN A 42 -0.63 0.99 9.11
CA ASN A 42 0.18 0.50 10.24
C ASN A 42 -0.60 -0.53 11.07
N GLN A 43 -1.88 -0.28 11.36
CA GLN A 43 -2.72 -1.22 12.09
C GLN A 43 -2.82 -2.56 11.35
N ARG A 44 -3.11 -2.54 10.04
CA ARG A 44 -3.24 -3.77 9.23
C ARG A 44 -1.90 -4.48 9.03
N ALA A 45 -0.77 -3.78 9.01
CA ALA A 45 0.55 -4.38 8.90
C ALA A 45 0.97 -5.19 10.14
N ASN A 46 0.38 -4.88 11.30
CA ASN A 46 0.67 -5.50 12.60
C ASN A 46 -0.32 -6.61 13.00
N THR A 47 -1.27 -6.95 12.12
CA THR A 47 -2.19 -8.09 12.29
C THR A 47 -1.63 -9.31 11.57
#